data_AF-A0A8J2LF29-F1
#
_entry.id   AF-A0A8J2LF29-F1
#
_cell.length_a   1.000
_cell.length_b   1.000
_cell.length_c   1.000
_cell.angle_alpha   90.00
_cell.angle_beta   90.00
_cell.angle_gamma   90.00
#
_symmetry.space_group_name_H-M   'P 1'
#
loop_
_entity.id
_entity.type
_entity.pdbx_description
1 polymer ?
#
loop_
_entity_poly.entity_id
_entity_poly.type
_entity_poly.pdbx_seq_one_letter_code
_entity_poly.pdbx_strand_id
1 'polypeptide(L)'
;MDFIYLLGLIILSCSVISLVLILFIDCDLVTFFYARFGKQPEDYKGKVVWLTGASSGIGEAITKELAKVGARLVLSARRKTELERVKQECLNISQLRDEDILVLPLDVTDLDSHLPALKTVLKHFGKLDVLHAIQGYFHSLRMETYGEKISVTVICPGPVDTPIFSKCVTNKPQPENIQTPENLIFMSAERCAYLSLVSMANKLNESWISKLPFIPVMYLQMYFPLLFELSFKFIGSRQVRKMLKMYPDKGK
;
A
#
# COMPACT_ATOMS: atom_id res chain seq x y z
N MET A 1 -17.64 -0.74 -42.93
CA MET A 1 -17.71 -0.22 -41.54
C MET A 1 -16.62 0.82 -41.41
N ASP A 2 -16.98 2.07 -41.18
CA ASP A 2 -15.98 3.14 -41.05
C ASP A 2 -15.11 2.87 -39.84
N PHE A 3 -13.80 3.11 -39.97
CA PHE A 3 -12.80 2.92 -38.92
C PHE A 3 -13.23 3.53 -37.57
N ILE A 4 -13.94 4.66 -37.61
CA ILE A 4 -14.49 5.35 -36.44
C ILE A 4 -15.52 4.48 -35.70
N TYR A 5 -16.41 3.78 -36.40
CA TYR A 5 -17.40 2.89 -35.77
C TYR A 5 -16.73 1.67 -35.14
N LEU A 6 -15.76 1.07 -35.82
CA LEU A 6 -15.01 -0.05 -35.27
C LEU A 6 -14.23 0.37 -34.01
N LEU A 7 -13.55 1.52 -34.06
CA LEU A 7 -12.85 2.09 -32.90
C LEU A 7 -13.82 2.38 -31.75
N GLY A 8 -14.98 2.97 -32.04
CA GLY A 8 -16.02 3.23 -31.05
C GLY A 8 -16.54 1.95 -30.37
N LEU A 9 -16.76 0.89 -31.16
CA LEU A 9 -17.21 -0.41 -30.63
C LEU A 9 -16.13 -1.08 -29.77
N ILE A 10 -14.86 -0.99 -30.18
CA ILE A 10 -13.72 -1.48 -29.39
C ILE A 10 -13.64 -0.74 -28.06
N ILE A 11 -13.64 0.60 -28.08
CA ILE A 11 -13.58 1.42 -26.85
C ILE A 11 -14.73 1.06 -25.92
N LEU A 12 -15.97 1.02 -26.44
CA LEU A 12 -17.15 0.68 -25.65
C LEU A 12 -17.03 -0.72 -25.04
N SER A 13 -16.60 -1.71 -25.83
CA SER A 13 -16.41 -3.08 -25.34
C SER A 13 -15.35 -3.16 -24.25
N CYS A 14 -14.20 -2.47 -24.41
CA CYS A 14 -13.14 -2.41 -23.42
C CYS A 14 -13.62 -1.73 -22.14
N SER A 15 -14.40 -0.65 -22.24
CA SER A 15 -14.99 0.05 -21.09
C SER A 15 -15.98 -0.83 -20.33
N VAL A 16 -16.85 -1.56 -21.03
CA VAL A 16 -17.80 -2.49 -20.41
C VAL A 16 -17.06 -3.63 -19.71
N ILE A 17 -16.07 -4.24 -20.37
CA ILE A 17 -15.23 -5.29 -19.78
C ILE A 17 -14.52 -4.76 -18.52
N SER A 18 -13.95 -3.55 -18.59
CA SER A 18 -13.27 -2.91 -17.46
C SER A 18 -14.22 -2.68 -16.27
N LEU A 19 -15.44 -2.22 -16.53
CA LEU A 19 -16.47 -2.03 -15.49
C LEU A 19 -16.89 -3.35 -14.85
N VAL A 20 -17.02 -4.42 -15.64
CA VAL A 20 -17.34 -5.75 -15.11
C VAL A 20 -16.17 -6.31 -14.30
N LEU A 21 -14.93 -6.21 -14.80
CA LEU A 21 -13.74 -6.71 -14.12
C LEU A 21 -13.53 -6.06 -12.74
N ILE A 22 -13.78 -4.74 -12.62
CA ILE A 22 -13.67 -4.00 -11.35
C ILE A 22 -14.55 -4.60 -10.24
N LEU A 23 -15.61 -5.34 -10.58
CA LEU A 23 -16.47 -6.01 -9.59
C LEU A 23 -15.86 -7.29 -9.00
N PHE A 24 -14.79 -7.82 -9.60
CA PHE A 24 -14.20 -9.11 -9.23
C PHE A 24 -12.73 -9.03 -8.78
N ILE A 25 -12.10 -7.87 -8.87
CA ILE A 25 -10.68 -7.67 -8.54
C ILE A 25 -10.49 -6.93 -7.23
N ASP A 26 -9.32 -7.10 -6.63
CA ASP A 26 -8.93 -6.53 -5.33
C ASP A 26 -7.96 -5.35 -5.44
N CYS A 27 -7.82 -4.78 -6.63
CA CYS A 27 -7.00 -3.61 -6.92
C CYS A 27 -7.50 -2.86 -8.17
N ASP A 28 -6.91 -1.72 -8.49
CA ASP A 28 -7.16 -1.02 -9.76
C ASP A 28 -6.76 -1.88 -10.97
N LEU A 29 -7.38 -1.61 -12.12
CA LEU A 29 -7.19 -2.43 -13.34
C LEU A 29 -5.74 -2.47 -13.82
N VAL A 30 -4.98 -1.39 -13.62
CA VAL A 30 -3.57 -1.32 -14.05
C VAL A 30 -2.74 -2.21 -13.16
N THR A 31 -2.89 -2.10 -11.84
CA THR A 31 -2.24 -2.99 -10.87
C THR A 31 -2.64 -4.44 -11.10
N PHE A 32 -3.91 -4.73 -11.37
CA PHE A 32 -4.37 -6.08 -11.69
C PHE A 32 -3.67 -6.66 -12.92
N PHE A 33 -3.57 -5.88 -13.99
CA PHE A 33 -2.85 -6.29 -15.20
C PHE A 33 -1.38 -6.61 -14.91
N TYR A 34 -0.67 -5.73 -14.19
CA TYR A 34 0.74 -5.95 -13.86
C TYR A 34 0.95 -7.07 -12.84
N ALA A 35 0.00 -7.31 -11.93
CA ALA A 35 0.04 -8.47 -11.05
C ALA A 35 0.02 -9.77 -11.87
N ARG A 36 -0.66 -9.78 -13.01
CA ARG A 36 -0.81 -10.96 -13.84
C ARG A 36 0.28 -11.13 -14.91
N PHE A 37 0.80 -10.03 -15.46
CA PHE A 37 1.66 -10.04 -16.64
C PHE A 37 2.94 -9.20 -16.49
N GLY A 38 3.08 -8.47 -15.39
CA GLY A 38 4.19 -7.55 -15.13
C GLY A 38 5.34 -8.17 -14.34
N LYS A 39 6.25 -7.29 -13.93
CA LYS A 39 7.32 -7.59 -12.98
C LYS A 39 6.75 -7.99 -11.63
N GLN A 40 7.43 -8.92 -10.98
CA GLN A 40 6.97 -9.56 -9.75
C GLN A 40 7.92 -9.20 -8.59
N PRO A 41 7.55 -9.47 -7.32
CA PRO A 41 8.41 -9.16 -6.18
C PRO A 41 9.84 -9.71 -6.26
N GLU A 42 10.08 -10.79 -7.01
CA GLU A 42 11.39 -11.39 -7.26
C GLU A 42 12.38 -10.41 -7.92
N ASP A 43 11.90 -9.40 -8.64
CA ASP A 43 12.71 -8.32 -9.22
C ASP A 43 13.44 -7.47 -8.17
N TYR A 44 13.16 -7.64 -6.87
CA TYR A 44 13.88 -6.98 -5.77
C TYR A 44 15.09 -7.74 -5.25
N LYS A 45 15.36 -8.96 -5.73
CA LYS A 45 16.52 -9.75 -5.29
C LYS A 45 17.83 -8.95 -5.39
N GLY A 46 18.56 -8.85 -4.28
CA GLY A 46 19.84 -8.13 -4.17
C GLY A 46 19.74 -6.60 -4.14
N LYS A 47 18.56 -6.01 -4.34
CA LYS A 47 18.33 -4.56 -4.21
C LYS A 47 18.30 -4.14 -2.74
N VAL A 48 18.72 -2.92 -2.47
CA VAL A 48 18.68 -2.28 -1.14
C VAL A 48 17.39 -1.48 -1.04
N VAL A 49 16.48 -1.93 -0.18
CA VAL A 49 15.16 -1.32 0.06
C VAL A 49 15.11 -0.76 1.47
N TRP A 50 14.86 0.54 1.58
CA TRP A 50 14.67 1.23 2.85
C TRP A 50 13.19 1.41 3.13
N LEU A 51 12.70 0.82 4.22
CA LEU A 51 11.31 0.89 4.65
C LEU A 51 11.17 1.76 5.88
N THR A 52 10.40 2.85 5.77
CA THR A 52 9.88 3.58 6.92
C THR A 52 8.55 2.97 7.37
N GLY A 53 8.25 3.02 8.67
CA GLY A 53 7.08 2.35 9.22
C GLY A 53 7.18 0.82 9.23
N ALA A 54 8.40 0.27 9.16
CA ALA A 54 8.63 -1.18 9.05
C ALA A 54 8.25 -1.99 10.30
N SER A 55 7.97 -1.35 11.44
CA SER A 55 7.77 -2.01 12.73
C SER A 55 6.45 -2.76 12.90
N SER A 56 5.45 -2.53 12.03
CA SER A 56 4.12 -3.14 12.17
C SER A 56 3.25 -2.98 10.91
N GLY A 57 2.18 -3.78 10.81
CA GLY A 57 1.12 -3.59 9.82
C GLY A 57 1.58 -3.82 8.38
N ILE A 58 1.19 -2.93 7.46
CA ILE A 58 1.53 -3.06 6.03
C ILE A 58 3.05 -3.01 5.81
N GLY A 59 3.76 -2.09 6.48
CA GLY A 59 5.21 -1.95 6.35
C GLY A 59 5.98 -3.21 6.78
N GLU A 60 5.52 -3.86 7.85
CA GLU A 60 6.06 -5.16 8.28
C GLU A 60 5.78 -6.26 7.24
N ALA A 61 4.56 -6.33 6.70
CA ALA A 61 4.21 -7.31 5.68
C ALA A 61 5.05 -7.13 4.39
N ILE A 62 5.26 -5.89 3.93
CA ILE A 62 6.14 -5.58 2.79
C ILE A 62 7.56 -6.02 3.10
N THR A 63 8.06 -5.73 4.32
CA THR A 63 9.41 -6.14 4.75
C THR A 63 9.59 -7.65 4.65
N LYS A 64 8.62 -8.44 5.13
CA LYS A 64 8.65 -9.90 5.08
C LYS A 64 8.63 -10.45 3.65
N GLU A 65 7.80 -9.89 2.78
CA GLU A 65 7.76 -10.30 1.37
C GLU A 65 9.08 -9.98 0.65
N LEU A 66 9.69 -8.81 0.92
CA LEU A 66 11.00 -8.44 0.39
C LEU A 66 12.12 -9.35 0.93
N ALA A 67 12.03 -9.77 2.20
CA ALA A 67 12.99 -10.70 2.78
C ALA A 67 12.96 -12.06 2.07
N LYS A 68 11.76 -12.62 1.84
CA LYS A 68 11.56 -13.91 1.13
C LYS A 68 12.22 -13.94 -0.25
N VAL A 69 12.19 -12.82 -0.98
CA VAL A 69 12.78 -12.70 -2.33
C VAL A 69 14.28 -12.34 -2.32
N GLY A 70 14.88 -12.13 -1.15
CA GLY A 70 16.31 -11.86 -1.00
C GLY A 70 16.72 -10.41 -1.29
N ALA A 71 15.85 -9.44 -1.00
CA ALA A 71 16.23 -8.03 -0.98
C ALA A 71 17.04 -7.71 0.29
N ARG A 72 17.98 -6.77 0.19
CA ARG A 72 18.68 -6.20 1.35
C ARG A 72 17.83 -5.07 1.93
N LEU A 73 17.74 -4.97 3.25
CA LEU A 73 16.71 -4.19 3.92
C LEU A 73 17.30 -3.16 4.87
N VAL A 74 16.74 -1.95 4.86
CA VAL A 74 16.91 -0.97 5.94
C VAL A 74 15.55 -0.80 6.61
N LEU A 75 15.46 -1.09 7.89
CA LEU A 75 14.21 -1.04 8.66
C LEU A 75 14.19 0.20 9.55
N SER A 76 13.22 1.08 9.33
CA SER A 76 13.09 2.33 10.09
C SER A 76 11.70 2.51 10.68
N ALA A 77 11.69 2.84 11.97
CA ALA A 77 10.55 3.28 12.76
C ALA A 77 11.08 3.84 14.10
N ARG A 78 10.19 4.41 14.92
CA ARG A 78 10.56 4.95 16.24
C ARG A 78 10.95 3.86 17.26
N ARG A 79 10.31 2.68 17.19
CA ARG A 79 10.47 1.61 18.18
C ARG A 79 11.53 0.60 17.74
N LYS A 80 12.75 0.72 18.28
CA LYS A 80 13.86 -0.18 17.97
C LYS A 80 13.54 -1.65 18.28
N THR A 81 12.90 -1.93 19.41
CA THR A 81 12.54 -3.30 19.83
C THR A 81 11.70 -4.03 18.80
N GLU A 82 10.69 -3.36 18.23
CA GLU A 82 9.85 -3.93 17.18
C GLU A 82 10.61 -4.13 15.86
N LEU A 83 11.54 -3.22 15.53
CA LEU A 83 12.38 -3.39 14.34
C LEU A 83 13.29 -4.61 14.46
N GLU A 84 13.86 -4.86 15.65
CA GLU A 84 14.67 -6.06 15.89
C GLU A 84 13.81 -7.32 15.82
N ARG A 85 12.57 -7.31 16.34
CA ARG A 85 11.61 -8.42 16.17
C ARG A 85 11.39 -8.72 14.68
N VAL A 86 11.06 -7.70 13.90
CA VAL A 86 10.82 -7.85 12.45
C VAL A 86 12.08 -8.33 11.73
N LYS A 87 13.27 -7.85 12.11
CA LYS A 87 14.54 -8.35 11.57
C LYS A 87 14.70 -9.85 11.82
N GLN A 88 14.50 -10.32 13.05
CA GLN A 88 14.62 -11.75 13.38
C GLN A 88 13.62 -12.61 12.60
N GLU A 89 12.37 -12.15 12.47
CA GLU A 89 11.37 -12.85 11.66
C GLU A 89 11.78 -12.92 10.19
N CYS A 90 12.36 -11.85 9.64
CA CYS A 90 12.86 -11.84 8.26
C CYS A 90 14.02 -12.82 8.06
N LEU A 91 14.96 -12.90 9.00
CA LEU A 91 16.06 -13.85 8.96
C LEU A 91 15.55 -15.30 9.02
N ASN A 92 14.50 -15.57 9.81
CA ASN A 92 13.93 -16.91 9.94
C ASN A 92 13.18 -17.40 8.69
N ILE A 93 12.59 -16.49 7.91
CA ILE A 93 11.78 -16.83 6.72
C ILE A 93 12.55 -16.71 5.39
N SER A 94 13.84 -16.36 5.43
CA SER A 94 14.63 -16.08 4.23
C SER A 94 16.05 -16.65 4.31
N GLN A 95 16.82 -16.48 3.23
CA GLN A 95 18.24 -16.84 3.17
C GLN A 95 19.15 -15.63 3.45
N LEU A 96 18.60 -14.53 3.96
CA LEU A 96 19.35 -13.32 4.27
C LEU A 96 20.25 -13.53 5.49
N ARG A 97 21.40 -12.85 5.50
CA ARG A 97 22.30 -12.80 6.65
C ARG A 97 22.00 -11.56 7.48
N ASP A 98 22.50 -11.55 8.72
CA ASP A 98 22.31 -10.42 9.64
C ASP A 98 22.75 -9.08 9.02
N GLU A 99 23.86 -9.08 8.27
CA GLU A 99 24.41 -7.91 7.57
C GLU A 99 23.53 -7.40 6.40
N ASP A 100 22.64 -8.24 5.88
CA ASP A 100 21.73 -7.90 4.79
C ASP A 100 20.50 -7.11 5.30
N ILE A 101 20.32 -6.98 6.63
CA ILE A 101 19.23 -6.24 7.27
C ILE A 101 19.79 -5.23 8.30
N LEU A 102 19.71 -3.94 7.96
CA LEU A 102 20.10 -2.83 8.83
C LEU A 102 18.88 -2.30 9.60
N VAL A 103 18.92 -2.36 10.93
CA VAL A 103 17.94 -1.68 11.80
C VAL A 103 18.41 -0.26 12.06
N LEU A 104 17.60 0.71 11.65
CA LEU A 104 17.90 2.13 11.73
C LEU A 104 16.70 2.88 12.31
N PRO A 105 16.61 3.03 13.65
CA PRO A 105 15.55 3.81 14.27
C PRO A 105 15.54 5.23 13.71
N LEU A 106 14.36 5.70 13.30
CA LEU A 106 14.17 6.99 12.64
C LEU A 106 12.79 7.53 12.99
N ASP A 107 12.75 8.81 13.36
CA ASP A 107 11.50 9.58 13.37
C ASP A 107 11.42 10.43 12.10
N VAL A 108 10.42 10.16 11.27
CA VAL A 108 10.26 10.85 9.97
C VAL A 108 9.86 12.31 10.12
N THR A 109 9.46 12.74 11.33
CA THR A 109 9.17 14.14 11.62
C THR A 109 10.42 14.93 11.99
N ASP A 110 11.54 14.27 12.27
CA ASP A 110 12.82 14.89 12.59
C ASP A 110 13.67 15.02 11.32
N LEU A 111 13.50 16.14 10.62
CA LEU A 111 14.14 16.39 9.32
C LEU A 111 15.67 16.39 9.41
N ASP A 112 16.24 16.81 10.54
CA ASP A 112 17.69 16.88 10.74
C ASP A 112 18.32 15.48 10.83
N SER A 113 17.54 14.47 11.22
CA SER A 113 17.97 13.07 11.30
C SER A 113 18.08 12.37 9.95
N HIS A 114 17.43 12.89 8.90
CA HIS A 114 17.30 12.19 7.61
C HIS A 114 18.63 12.05 6.86
N LEU A 115 19.42 13.11 6.77
CA LEU A 115 20.72 13.08 6.08
C LEU A 115 21.75 12.18 6.80
N PRO A 116 21.92 12.25 8.13
CA PRO A 116 22.73 11.29 8.87
C PRO A 116 22.29 9.83 8.67
N ALA A 117 20.98 9.58 8.66
CA ALA A 117 20.42 8.25 8.42
C ALA A 117 20.77 7.73 7.02
N LEU A 118 20.60 8.55 5.98
CA LEU A 118 20.98 8.19 4.61
C LEU A 118 22.48 7.90 4.50
N LYS A 119 23.34 8.72 5.11
CA LYS A 119 24.79 8.47 5.15
C LYS A 119 25.12 7.13 5.79
N THR A 120 24.39 6.72 6.81
CA THR A 120 24.56 5.43 7.48
C THR A 120 24.19 4.27 6.54
N VAL A 121 23.07 4.39 5.82
CA VAL A 121 22.64 3.41 4.80
C VAL A 121 23.68 3.28 3.68
N LEU A 122 24.16 4.40 3.14
CA LEU A 122 25.16 4.41 2.08
C LEU A 122 26.51 3.84 2.56
N LYS A 123 26.91 4.12 3.80
CA LYS A 123 28.11 3.52 4.39
C LYS A 123 28.00 2.00 4.53
N HIS A 124 26.82 1.49 4.89
CA HIS A 124 26.59 0.06 5.11
C HIS A 124 26.44 -0.73 3.81
N PHE A 125 25.63 -0.24 2.86
CA PHE A 125 25.28 -0.99 1.65
C PHE A 125 25.93 -0.48 0.36
N GLY A 126 26.58 0.69 0.39
CA GLY A 126 27.17 1.36 -0.77
C GLY A 126 26.16 2.03 -1.72
N LYS A 127 24.87 1.70 -1.59
CA LYS A 127 23.78 2.21 -2.44
C LYS A 127 22.42 2.12 -1.75
N LEU A 128 21.44 2.83 -2.30
CA LEU A 128 20.02 2.70 -1.98
C LEU A 128 19.25 2.60 -3.30
N ASP A 129 18.50 1.51 -3.51
CA ASP A 129 17.75 1.29 -4.75
C ASP A 129 16.29 1.77 -4.62
N VAL A 130 15.68 1.66 -3.43
CA VAL A 130 14.25 1.92 -3.20
C VAL A 130 14.03 2.49 -1.80
N LEU A 131 13.17 3.50 -1.67
CA LEU A 131 12.70 4.03 -0.40
C LEU A 131 11.16 3.92 -0.35
N HIS A 132 10.63 3.31 0.71
CA HIS A 132 9.19 3.21 0.98
C HIS A 132 8.81 4.17 2.12
N ALA A 133 7.87 5.08 1.84
CA ALA A 133 7.39 6.07 2.78
C ALA A 133 5.87 6.25 2.75
N ILE A 134 5.28 6.49 3.93
CA ILE A 134 3.83 6.69 4.12
C ILE A 134 3.44 8.12 3.67
N GLN A 135 2.26 8.25 3.10
CA GLN A 135 1.80 9.34 2.23
C GLN A 135 1.93 10.78 2.79
N GLY A 136 2.68 11.63 2.05
CA GLY A 136 2.64 13.11 2.11
C GLY A 136 3.41 13.73 0.93
N TYR A 137 2.82 14.69 0.21
CA TYR A 137 3.39 15.46 -0.93
C TYR A 137 4.03 14.69 -2.11
N PHE A 138 3.83 13.38 -2.25
CA PHE A 138 4.50 12.58 -3.30
C PHE A 138 4.08 12.87 -4.75
N HIS A 139 2.91 13.45 -4.99
CA HIS A 139 2.55 13.93 -6.33
C HIS A 139 3.44 15.11 -6.77
N SER A 140 3.74 16.05 -5.86
CA SER A 140 4.68 17.14 -6.13
C SER A 140 6.11 16.63 -6.31
N LEU A 141 6.57 15.72 -5.43
CA LEU A 141 7.90 15.11 -5.57
C LEU A 141 8.07 14.41 -6.91
N ARG A 142 7.05 13.68 -7.39
CA ARG A 142 7.10 13.05 -8.72
C ARG A 142 7.31 14.06 -9.83
N MET A 143 6.66 15.23 -9.75
CA MET A 143 6.83 16.29 -10.73
C MET A 143 8.22 16.93 -10.65
N GLU A 144 8.74 17.13 -9.44
CA GLU A 144 10.08 17.66 -9.20
C GLU A 144 11.19 16.72 -9.69
N THR A 145 11.00 15.39 -9.58
CA THR A 145 11.96 14.39 -10.08
C THR A 145 11.67 13.94 -11.51
N TYR A 146 10.78 14.62 -12.25
CA TYR A 146 10.47 14.23 -13.62
C TYR A 146 11.69 14.41 -14.53
N GLY A 147 12.14 13.32 -15.16
CA GLY A 147 13.36 13.29 -15.98
C GLY A 147 14.60 12.78 -15.24
N GLU A 148 14.55 12.69 -13.91
CA GLU A 148 15.56 12.03 -13.10
C GLU A 148 15.37 10.50 -13.11
N LYS A 149 16.39 9.76 -12.68
CA LYS A 149 16.33 8.28 -12.59
C LYS A 149 15.57 7.78 -11.35
N ILE A 150 14.67 8.60 -10.80
CA ILE A 150 13.90 8.34 -9.58
C ILE A 150 12.42 8.14 -9.96
N SER A 151 11.88 6.96 -9.66
CA SER A 151 10.44 6.68 -9.82
C SER A 151 9.71 6.79 -8.48
N VAL A 152 8.57 7.48 -8.46
CA VAL A 152 7.74 7.67 -7.26
C VAL A 152 6.37 7.01 -7.43
N THR A 153 6.16 5.91 -6.71
CA THR A 153 4.89 5.15 -6.68
C THR A 153 4.10 5.47 -5.42
N VAL A 154 2.83 5.83 -5.59
CA VAL A 154 1.88 6.11 -4.51
C VAL A 154 0.97 4.90 -4.31
N ILE A 155 0.90 4.37 -3.09
CA ILE A 155 0.03 3.22 -2.76
C ILE A 155 -1.12 3.71 -1.89
N CYS A 156 -2.35 3.45 -2.34
CA CYS A 156 -3.60 3.81 -1.67
C CYS A 156 -4.33 2.55 -1.19
N PRO A 157 -3.98 2.00 -0.03
CA PRO A 157 -4.66 0.85 0.53
C PRO A 157 -6.02 1.25 1.12
N GLY A 158 -7.04 0.45 0.88
CA GLY A 158 -8.31 0.50 1.62
C GLY A 158 -8.18 -0.18 2.99
N PRO A 159 -9.28 -0.74 3.55
CA PRO A 159 -9.21 -1.46 4.82
C PRO A 159 -8.30 -2.70 4.72
N VAL A 160 -7.21 -2.70 5.47
CA VAL A 160 -6.26 -3.81 5.61
C VAL A 160 -6.26 -4.31 7.04
N ASP A 161 -6.39 -5.62 7.21
CA ASP A 161 -6.32 -6.29 8.50
C ASP A 161 -4.90 -6.16 9.06
N THR A 162 -4.74 -5.29 10.04
CA THR A 162 -3.47 -5.03 10.72
C THR A 162 -3.71 -4.82 12.21
N PRO A 163 -2.73 -5.12 13.08
CA PRO A 163 -2.82 -4.84 14.52
C PRO A 163 -2.99 -3.35 14.86
N ILE A 164 -2.84 -2.45 13.88
CA ILE A 164 -3.07 -1.01 14.03
C ILE A 164 -4.56 -0.68 14.06
N PHE A 165 -5.40 -1.44 13.33
CA PHE A 165 -6.82 -1.12 13.22
C PHE A 165 -7.53 -1.24 14.57
N SER A 166 -7.22 -2.27 15.36
CA SER A 166 -7.74 -2.43 16.74
C SER A 166 -7.34 -1.28 17.67
N LYS A 167 -6.25 -0.54 17.36
CA LYS A 167 -5.72 0.57 18.16
C LYS A 167 -6.19 1.96 17.69
N CYS A 168 -6.49 2.13 16.39
CA CYS A 168 -6.82 3.43 15.80
C CYS A 168 -8.32 3.75 15.75
N VAL A 169 -9.18 2.76 15.98
CA VAL A 169 -10.62 2.88 15.74
C VAL A 169 -11.38 3.55 16.89
N THR A 170 -10.79 3.63 18.08
CA THR A 170 -11.46 4.24 19.25
C THR A 170 -10.58 5.28 19.92
N ASN A 171 -11.18 6.43 20.26
CA ASN A 171 -10.56 7.53 21.01
C ASN A 171 -10.29 7.19 22.50
N LYS A 172 -10.23 5.89 22.83
CA LYS A 172 -10.00 5.33 24.16
C LYS A 172 -8.99 4.19 24.04
N PRO A 173 -8.05 4.06 24.99
CA PRO A 173 -7.18 2.89 25.05
C PRO A 173 -8.04 1.64 25.25
N GLN A 174 -7.85 0.67 24.35
CA GLN A 174 -8.56 -0.61 24.36
C GLN A 174 -7.64 -1.70 24.92
N PRO A 175 -8.19 -2.78 25.49
CA PRO A 175 -7.41 -3.98 25.79
C PRO A 175 -6.81 -4.57 24.50
N GLU A 176 -5.63 -5.20 24.61
CA GLU A 176 -4.79 -5.62 23.47
C GLU A 176 -5.42 -6.64 22.50
N ASN A 177 -6.60 -7.18 22.80
CA ASN A 177 -7.25 -8.28 22.06
C ASN A 177 -8.69 -7.95 21.60
N ILE A 178 -8.89 -6.85 20.88
CA ILE A 178 -10.15 -6.67 20.14
C ILE A 178 -10.07 -7.46 18.85
N GLN A 179 -10.89 -8.50 18.76
CA GLN A 179 -11.18 -9.16 17.50
C GLN A 179 -11.72 -8.13 16.50
N THR A 180 -11.11 -8.12 15.32
CA THR A 180 -11.60 -7.35 14.17
C THR A 180 -13.09 -7.62 14.00
N PRO A 181 -13.94 -6.59 13.82
CA PRO A 181 -15.37 -6.84 13.74
C PRO A 181 -15.65 -7.73 12.52
N GLU A 182 -16.32 -8.87 12.74
CA GLU A 182 -16.60 -9.90 11.71
C GLU A 182 -17.28 -9.37 10.45
N ASN A 183 -17.90 -8.19 10.54
CA ASN A 183 -18.70 -7.57 9.48
C ASN A 183 -17.91 -6.61 8.55
N LEU A 184 -16.60 -6.43 8.74
CA LEU A 184 -15.77 -5.61 7.84
C LEU A 184 -15.02 -6.48 6.83
N ILE A 185 -15.07 -6.06 5.58
CA ILE A 185 -14.33 -6.70 4.49
C ILE A 185 -12.90 -6.14 4.49
N PHE A 186 -11.99 -6.83 5.17
CA PHE A 186 -10.57 -6.50 5.18
C PHE A 186 -9.76 -7.33 4.18
N MET A 187 -8.77 -6.71 3.55
CA MET A 187 -7.68 -7.41 2.87
C MET A 187 -6.61 -7.83 3.88
N SER A 188 -5.93 -8.97 3.67
CA SER A 188 -4.77 -9.32 4.49
C SER A 188 -3.59 -8.38 4.21
N ALA A 189 -2.77 -8.12 5.24
CA ALA A 189 -1.55 -7.32 5.07
C ALA A 189 -0.60 -7.91 4.04
N GLU A 190 -0.53 -9.25 3.95
CA GLU A 190 0.29 -9.99 2.98
C GLU A 190 -0.16 -9.72 1.53
N ARG A 191 -1.47 -9.79 1.26
CA ARG A 191 -1.99 -9.51 -0.09
C ARG A 191 -1.79 -8.05 -0.47
N CYS A 192 -1.99 -7.13 0.47
CA CYS A 192 -1.72 -5.71 0.26
C CYS A 192 -0.23 -5.47 -0.03
N ALA A 193 0.67 -6.14 0.70
CA ALA A 193 2.11 -6.05 0.49
C ALA A 193 2.52 -6.56 -0.89
N TYR A 194 2.01 -7.73 -1.31
CA TYR A 194 2.25 -8.29 -2.64
C TYR A 194 1.86 -7.31 -3.75
N LEU A 195 0.63 -6.78 -3.72
CA LEU A 195 0.15 -5.82 -4.74
C LEU A 195 0.93 -4.51 -4.72
N SER A 196 1.39 -4.07 -3.55
CA SER A 196 2.26 -2.89 -3.41
C SER A 196 3.61 -3.12 -4.09
N LEU A 197 4.22 -4.29 -3.89
CA LEU A 197 5.51 -4.65 -4.48
C LEU A 197 5.43 -4.77 -6.01
N VAL A 198 4.37 -5.38 -6.53
CA VAL A 198 4.08 -5.42 -7.97
C VAL A 198 4.00 -3.99 -8.53
N SER A 199 3.26 -3.11 -7.87
CA SER A 199 3.08 -1.73 -8.32
C SER A 199 4.39 -0.96 -8.35
N MET A 200 5.20 -1.09 -7.30
CA MET A 200 6.53 -0.48 -7.21
C MET A 200 7.50 -1.06 -8.24
N ALA A 201 7.48 -2.38 -8.48
CA ALA A 201 8.39 -3.05 -9.42
C ALA A 201 8.15 -2.61 -10.86
N ASN A 202 6.88 -2.35 -11.19
CA ASN A 202 6.44 -1.84 -12.48
C ASN A 202 6.42 -0.30 -12.55
N LYS A 203 6.90 0.39 -11.50
CA LYS A 203 7.00 1.86 -11.44
C LYS A 203 5.68 2.56 -11.74
N LEU A 204 4.58 2.00 -11.22
CA LEU A 204 3.27 2.63 -11.37
C LEU A 204 3.27 3.98 -10.66
N ASN A 205 2.52 4.94 -11.20
CA ASN A 205 2.35 6.24 -10.55
C ASN A 205 1.49 6.08 -9.29
N GLU A 206 0.37 5.40 -9.40
CA GLU A 206 -0.58 5.23 -8.31
C GLU A 206 -1.21 3.84 -8.38
N SER A 207 -1.45 3.23 -7.23
CA SER A 207 -2.09 1.92 -7.12
C SER A 207 -3.12 1.94 -6.00
N TRP A 208 -4.34 1.52 -6.31
CA TRP A 208 -5.42 1.42 -5.32
C TRP A 208 -5.66 -0.06 -5.01
N ILE A 209 -5.64 -0.41 -3.74
CA ILE A 209 -5.63 -1.81 -3.29
C ILE A 209 -6.73 -1.99 -2.25
N SER A 210 -7.80 -2.70 -2.58
CA SER A 210 -8.90 -2.96 -1.66
C SER A 210 -9.86 -4.03 -2.17
N LYS A 211 -10.59 -4.68 -1.25
CA LYS A 211 -11.64 -5.64 -1.61
C LYS A 211 -12.94 -4.93 -2.03
N LEU A 212 -13.83 -5.64 -2.72
CA LEU A 212 -15.19 -5.20 -3.00
C LEU A 212 -15.93 -4.85 -1.69
N PRO A 213 -16.70 -3.74 -1.61
CA PRO A 213 -17.07 -2.81 -2.68
C PRO A 213 -16.17 -1.57 -2.85
N PHE A 214 -15.04 -1.49 -2.15
CA PHE A 214 -14.29 -0.23 -2.02
C PHE A 214 -13.67 0.28 -3.32
N ILE A 215 -13.09 -0.58 -4.15
CA ILE A 215 -12.50 -0.16 -5.43
C ILE A 215 -13.54 0.51 -6.35
N PRO A 216 -14.69 -0.11 -6.68
CA PRO A 216 -15.72 0.57 -7.49
C PRO A 216 -16.20 1.89 -6.88
N VAL A 217 -16.33 1.96 -5.55
CA VAL A 217 -16.74 3.17 -4.84
C VAL A 217 -15.71 4.30 -5.01
N MET A 218 -14.41 3.99 -4.92
CA MET A 218 -13.34 4.97 -5.16
C MET A 218 -13.30 5.45 -6.62
N TYR A 219 -13.49 4.54 -7.58
CA TYR A 219 -13.62 4.93 -9.00
C TYR A 219 -14.83 5.83 -9.23
N LEU A 220 -15.98 5.51 -8.64
CA LEU A 220 -17.19 6.34 -8.74
C LEU A 220 -16.95 7.73 -8.14
N GLN A 221 -16.31 7.80 -6.96
CA GLN A 221 -15.97 9.07 -6.31
C GLN A 221 -15.04 9.93 -7.16
N MET A 222 -13.98 9.35 -7.76
CA MET A 222 -12.98 10.11 -8.50
C MET A 222 -13.47 10.56 -9.88
N TYR A 223 -14.13 9.67 -10.64
CA TYR A 223 -14.48 9.95 -12.03
C TYR A 223 -15.91 10.47 -12.21
N PHE A 224 -16.81 10.20 -11.27
CA PHE A 224 -18.21 10.60 -11.33
C PHE A 224 -18.69 11.20 -10.00
N PRO A 225 -18.06 12.30 -9.51
CA PRO A 225 -18.34 12.86 -8.19
C PRO A 225 -19.81 13.24 -8.01
N LEU A 226 -20.49 13.72 -9.06
CA LEU A 226 -21.92 14.03 -9.02
C LEU A 226 -22.78 12.76 -8.80
N LEU A 227 -22.48 11.67 -9.49
CA LEU A 227 -23.19 10.40 -9.31
C LEU A 227 -22.91 9.80 -7.94
N PHE A 228 -21.66 9.91 -7.46
CA PHE A 228 -21.29 9.52 -6.11
C PHE A 228 -22.11 10.28 -5.06
N GLU A 229 -22.21 11.61 -5.15
CA GLU A 229 -23.04 12.41 -4.24
C GLU A 229 -24.53 12.05 -4.29
N LEU A 230 -25.08 11.85 -5.50
CA LEU A 230 -26.47 11.43 -5.67
C LEU A 230 -26.73 10.05 -5.05
N SER A 231 -25.77 9.13 -5.13
CA SER A 231 -25.91 7.80 -4.55
C SER A 231 -26.16 7.84 -3.04
N PHE A 232 -25.52 8.75 -2.29
CA PHE A 232 -25.76 8.91 -0.85
C PHE A 232 -27.14 9.49 -0.54
N LYS A 233 -27.67 10.35 -1.41
CA LYS A 233 -29.04 10.87 -1.28
C LYS A 233 -30.08 9.76 -1.45
N PHE A 234 -29.82 8.80 -2.35
CA PHE A 234 -30.68 7.63 -2.59
C PHE A 234 -30.55 6.54 -1.52
N ILE A 235 -29.32 6.21 -1.10
CA ILE A 235 -29.05 5.21 -0.06
C ILE A 235 -29.58 5.70 1.31
N GLY A 236 -29.65 7.01 1.52
CA GLY A 236 -30.24 7.60 2.72
C GLY A 236 -29.32 7.46 3.95
N SER A 237 -29.36 8.49 4.81
CA SER A 237 -28.40 8.66 5.91
C SER A 237 -28.36 7.50 6.93
N ARG A 238 -29.39 6.63 7.01
CA ARG A 238 -29.41 5.45 7.89
C ARG A 238 -28.58 4.28 7.34
N GLN A 239 -28.65 4.00 6.03
CA GLN A 239 -27.87 2.92 5.43
C GLN A 239 -26.41 3.34 5.24
N VAL A 240 -26.17 4.60 4.89
CA VAL A 240 -24.82 5.19 4.89
C VAL A 240 -24.19 5.09 6.28
N ARG A 241 -24.94 5.42 7.34
CA ARG A 241 -24.47 5.20 8.73
C ARG A 241 -24.25 3.73 9.06
N LYS A 242 -25.03 2.78 8.54
CA LYS A 242 -24.76 1.34 8.70
C LYS A 242 -23.49 0.88 7.96
N MET A 243 -23.22 1.41 6.77
CA MET A 243 -21.98 1.16 6.02
C MET A 243 -20.78 1.79 6.72
N LEU A 244 -20.94 2.99 7.29
CA LEU A 244 -19.93 3.66 8.11
C LEU A 244 -19.77 3.07 9.53
N LYS A 245 -20.79 2.35 10.04
CA LYS A 245 -20.74 1.55 11.29
C LYS A 245 -19.79 0.33 11.20
N MET A 246 -19.07 0.19 10.10
CA MET A 246 -17.74 -0.44 10.06
C MET A 246 -16.76 0.18 11.09
N TYR A 247 -17.08 1.33 11.67
CA TYR A 247 -16.50 1.80 12.92
C TYR A 247 -17.49 1.56 14.08
N PRO A 248 -17.05 0.95 15.20
CA PRO A 248 -17.90 0.72 16.36
C PRO A 248 -18.56 2.02 16.80
N ASP A 249 -19.85 1.91 17.14
CA ASP A 249 -20.68 3.04 17.58
C ASP A 249 -19.89 3.83 18.64
N LYS A 250 -19.72 5.14 18.41
CA LYS A 250 -19.29 6.04 19.47
C LYS A 250 -20.38 6.03 20.53
N GLY A 251 -20.27 5.11 21.48
CA GLY A 251 -21.13 5.06 22.65
C GLY A 251 -21.18 6.47 23.25
N LYS A 252 -22.40 7.00 23.33
CA LYS A 252 -22.68 8.21 24.11
C LYS A 252 -22.30 7.98 25.56
#